data_AF-A0A418C5J7-F1
#
_entry.id   AF-A0A418C5J7-F1
#
_cell.length_a   1.000
_cell.length_b   1.000
_cell.length_c   1.000
_cell.angle_alpha   90.00
_cell.angle_beta   90.00
_cell.angle_gamma   90.00
#
_symmetry.space_group_name_H-M   'P 1'
#
loop_
_entity.id
_entity.type
_entity.pdbx_description
1 polymer ?
#
loop_
_entity_poly.entity_id
_entity_poly.type
_entity_poly.pdbx_seq_one_letter_code
_entity_poly.pdbx_strand_id
1 'polypeptide(L)'
;MSLMWMGVATVVAAACSSVAESRQVQVNLTTSFLASPLHPVLETSEYLSQDNPALFFTYIAAVDVRYNAIKDKNNVNYTKVALEAAADVLPADSSVSRLLPFVLQTRAHSPSIELFNQTCAASGQHDFQLPVDHEYPSSNTAAATAPHVIVYGALTSPSFRAFHSTFVPLAVTGKVHYIVRHAPTDNTLPVLVHGYGVTLHVKNMEYKSFDDSKATSSHNSTATEDDIDADQDEFVVSVLMKKNDEVAQALREYLDGFEGAHGTDDDEDAKDVTTPAV
;
A
#
# COMPACT_ATOMS: atom_id res chain seq x y z
N MET A 1 50.08 31.33 -38.73
CA MET A 1 50.37 30.61 -37.47
C MET A 1 49.04 30.25 -36.84
N SER A 2 48.76 28.95 -36.84
CA SER A 2 47.52 28.33 -36.38
C SER A 2 47.49 28.30 -34.86
N LEU A 3 46.42 28.77 -34.22
CA LEU A 3 46.16 28.48 -32.81
C LEU A 3 44.82 27.74 -32.71
N MET A 4 44.94 26.44 -32.50
CA MET A 4 43.88 25.48 -32.15
C MET A 4 43.17 25.93 -30.88
N TRP A 5 41.84 26.06 -30.95
CA TRP A 5 40.99 26.04 -29.75
C TRP A 5 40.56 24.59 -29.53
N MET A 6 41.18 23.94 -28.55
CA MET A 6 40.91 22.55 -28.19
C MET A 6 39.63 22.52 -27.34
N GLY A 7 38.53 22.07 -27.93
CA GLY A 7 37.28 21.83 -27.23
C GLY A 7 37.42 20.66 -26.26
N VAL A 8 37.28 20.93 -24.96
CA VAL A 8 37.18 19.89 -23.93
C VAL A 8 35.72 19.47 -23.85
N ALA A 9 35.36 18.41 -24.56
CA ALA A 9 34.08 17.73 -24.40
C ALA A 9 34.19 16.78 -23.20
N THR A 10 33.69 17.22 -22.05
CA THR A 10 33.55 16.37 -20.87
C THR A 10 32.42 15.38 -21.11
N VAL A 11 32.76 14.16 -21.49
CA VAL A 11 31.80 13.04 -21.57
C VAL A 11 31.47 12.64 -20.13
N VAL A 12 30.32 13.09 -19.64
CA VAL A 12 29.71 12.52 -18.43
C VAL A 12 29.17 11.16 -18.84
N ALA A 13 29.96 10.12 -18.57
CA ALA A 13 29.49 8.75 -18.64
C ALA A 13 28.40 8.59 -17.56
N ALA A 14 27.14 8.67 -17.99
CA ALA A 14 26.02 8.20 -17.20
C ALA A 14 26.21 6.69 -17.04
N ALA A 15 26.77 6.28 -15.90
CA ALA A 15 26.70 4.90 -15.46
C ALA A 15 25.22 4.58 -15.24
N CYS A 16 24.57 4.06 -16.28
CA CYS A 16 23.34 3.30 -16.15
C CYS A 16 23.70 2.07 -15.31
N SER A 17 23.63 2.21 -13.99
CA SER A 17 23.42 1.07 -13.11
C SER A 17 22.07 0.49 -13.49
N SER A 18 22.08 -0.50 -14.38
CA SER A 18 20.95 -1.39 -14.59
C SER A 18 20.72 -2.13 -13.26
N VAL A 19 19.91 -1.54 -12.39
CA VAL A 19 19.36 -2.27 -11.25
C VAL A 19 18.53 -3.38 -11.87
N ALA A 20 19.03 -4.61 -11.79
CA ALA A 20 18.27 -5.77 -12.19
C ALA A 20 16.95 -5.73 -11.42
N GLU A 21 15.85 -5.51 -12.14
CA GLU A 21 14.52 -5.41 -11.56
C GLU A 21 14.16 -6.79 -10.99
N SER A 22 14.21 -6.90 -9.66
CA SER A 22 13.88 -8.13 -8.96
C SER A 22 12.39 -8.44 -9.15
N ARG A 23 12.05 -9.74 -9.26
CA ARG A 23 10.64 -10.15 -9.35
C ARG A 23 9.94 -9.81 -8.04
N GLN A 24 9.04 -8.83 -8.08
CA GLN A 24 8.27 -8.37 -6.93
C GLN A 24 6.83 -8.90 -6.99
N VAL A 25 6.30 -9.31 -5.83
CA VAL A 25 4.88 -9.59 -5.65
C VAL A 25 4.26 -8.42 -4.88
N GLN A 26 3.32 -7.71 -5.50
CA GLN A 26 2.59 -6.61 -4.87
C GLN A 26 1.15 -7.03 -4.57
N VAL A 27 0.67 -6.75 -3.35
CA VAL A 27 -0.68 -7.06 -2.90
C VAL A 27 -1.31 -5.82 -2.28
N ASN A 28 -2.38 -5.32 -2.90
CA ASN A 28 -3.16 -4.19 -2.41
C ASN A 28 -4.57 -4.67 -2.04
N LEU A 29 -5.08 -4.28 -0.88
CA LEU A 29 -6.45 -4.55 -0.45
C LEU A 29 -7.30 -3.29 -0.60
N THR A 30 -8.46 -3.43 -1.23
CA THR A 30 -9.40 -2.34 -1.46
C THR A 30 -10.75 -2.63 -0.82
N THR A 31 -11.47 -1.60 -0.39
CA THR A 31 -12.86 -1.70 0.08
C THR A 31 -13.84 -1.93 -1.06
N SER A 32 -15.08 -2.30 -0.72
CA SER A 32 -16.20 -2.40 -1.66
C SER A 32 -16.79 -1.03 -2.03
N PHE A 33 -16.75 -0.05 -1.11
CA PHE A 33 -17.25 1.30 -1.35
C PHE A 33 -16.16 2.22 -1.92
N LEU A 34 -16.58 3.29 -2.59
CA LEU A 34 -15.69 4.27 -3.22
C LEU A 34 -15.68 5.59 -2.43
N ALA A 35 -14.56 6.29 -2.45
CA ALA A 35 -14.40 7.59 -1.82
C ALA A 35 -14.47 8.75 -2.83
N SER A 36 -14.93 9.89 -2.33
CA SER A 36 -14.84 11.17 -3.03
C SER A 36 -13.39 11.70 -3.00
N PRO A 37 -12.95 12.48 -4.00
CA PRO A 37 -11.70 13.24 -3.93
C PRO A 37 -11.58 14.16 -2.70
N LEU A 38 -12.72 14.55 -2.11
CA LEU A 38 -12.79 15.36 -0.89
C LEU A 38 -12.56 14.57 0.40
N HIS A 39 -12.29 13.27 0.32
CA HIS A 39 -12.15 12.41 1.50
C HIS A 39 -11.18 12.94 2.57
N PRO A 40 -10.04 13.61 2.27
CA PRO A 40 -9.15 14.06 3.33
C PRO A 40 -9.80 15.15 4.20
N VAL A 41 -10.60 16.03 3.58
CA VAL A 41 -11.31 17.09 4.28
C VAL A 41 -12.41 16.50 5.16
N LEU A 42 -13.16 15.53 4.62
CA LEU A 42 -14.25 14.86 5.33
C LEU A 42 -13.74 13.97 6.48
N GLU A 43 -12.73 13.15 6.24
CA GLU A 43 -12.14 12.28 7.27
C GLU A 43 -11.51 13.11 8.40
N THR A 44 -10.93 14.25 8.08
CA THR A 44 -10.42 15.17 9.10
C THR A 44 -11.55 15.78 9.92
N SER A 45 -12.67 16.18 9.31
CA SER A 45 -13.81 16.70 10.09
C SER A 45 -14.37 15.66 11.06
N GLU A 46 -14.45 14.40 10.63
CA GLU A 46 -14.86 13.27 11.49
C GLU A 46 -13.87 13.00 12.61
N TYR A 47 -12.59 13.01 12.31
CA TYR A 47 -11.55 12.80 13.32
C TYR A 47 -11.60 13.89 14.41
N LEU A 48 -11.82 15.14 14.02
CA LEU A 48 -11.91 16.26 14.97
C LEU A 48 -13.20 16.23 15.80
N SER A 49 -14.32 15.82 15.19
CA SER A 49 -15.61 15.75 15.89
C SER A 49 -15.65 14.66 16.96
N GLN A 50 -14.90 13.57 16.77
CA GLN A 50 -14.77 12.50 17.76
C GLN A 50 -14.14 12.96 19.08
N ASP A 51 -13.16 13.88 19.02
CA ASP A 51 -12.53 14.44 20.22
C ASP A 51 -13.44 15.52 20.84
N ASN A 52 -13.92 16.44 20.01
CA ASN A 52 -14.85 17.48 20.44
C ASN A 52 -15.83 17.86 19.32
N PRO A 53 -17.14 17.65 19.52
CA PRO A 53 -18.16 17.99 18.51
C PRO A 53 -18.15 19.46 18.07
N ALA A 54 -17.73 20.39 18.94
CA ALA A 54 -17.66 21.82 18.60
C ALA A 54 -16.57 22.12 17.56
N LEU A 55 -15.47 21.34 17.55
CA LEU A 55 -14.36 21.55 16.61
C LEU A 55 -14.76 21.28 15.17
N PHE A 56 -15.77 20.42 14.94
CA PHE A 56 -16.31 20.15 13.61
C PHE A 56 -16.71 21.44 12.88
N PHE A 57 -17.50 22.29 13.53
CA PHE A 57 -17.99 23.53 12.92
C PHE A 57 -16.91 24.59 12.78
N THR A 58 -15.98 24.67 13.74
CA THR A 58 -14.80 25.56 13.64
C THR A 58 -13.92 25.15 12.47
N TYR A 59 -13.73 23.84 12.26
CA TYR A 59 -12.96 23.30 11.15
C TYR A 59 -13.63 23.57 9.80
N ILE A 60 -14.94 23.39 9.68
CA ILE A 60 -15.68 23.73 8.46
C ILE A 60 -15.47 25.21 8.08
N ALA A 61 -15.53 26.11 9.05
CA ALA A 61 -15.27 27.53 8.81
C ALA A 61 -13.83 27.79 8.35
N ALA A 62 -12.84 27.13 8.95
CA ALA A 62 -11.43 27.23 8.54
C ALA A 62 -11.20 26.68 7.11
N VAL A 63 -11.82 25.55 6.78
CA VAL A 63 -11.78 24.96 5.43
C VAL A 63 -12.37 25.91 4.39
N ASP A 64 -13.51 26.55 4.67
CA ASP A 64 -14.10 27.53 3.74
C ASP A 64 -13.14 28.70 3.48
N VAL A 65 -12.51 29.25 4.52
CA VAL A 65 -11.52 30.34 4.35
C VAL A 65 -10.37 29.90 3.46
N ARG A 66 -9.78 28.73 3.72
CA ARG A 66 -8.64 28.23 2.94
C ARG A 66 -9.03 27.83 1.52
N TYR A 67 -10.20 27.21 1.33
CA TYR A 67 -10.69 26.82 0.03
C TYR A 67 -10.91 28.03 -0.89
N ASN A 68 -11.44 29.13 -0.34
CA ASN A 68 -11.61 30.38 -1.09
C ASN A 68 -10.29 31.10 -1.40
N ALA A 69 -9.24 30.88 -0.61
CA ALA A 69 -7.93 31.48 -0.83
C ALA A 69 -7.15 30.84 -2.01
N ILE A 70 -7.55 29.65 -2.45
CA ILE A 70 -6.88 28.94 -3.54
C ILE A 70 -7.27 29.56 -4.88
N LYS A 71 -6.27 30.11 -5.57
CA LYS A 71 -6.44 30.78 -6.87
C LYS A 71 -6.69 29.80 -8.01
N ASP A 72 -6.09 28.61 -7.95
CA ASP A 72 -6.19 27.56 -8.97
C ASP A 72 -7.14 26.44 -8.54
N LYS A 73 -8.40 26.49 -8.97
CA LYS A 73 -9.45 25.53 -8.59
C LYS A 73 -9.29 24.13 -9.21
N ASN A 74 -8.47 23.98 -10.24
CA ASN A 74 -8.41 22.76 -11.05
C ASN A 74 -7.43 21.70 -10.53
N ASN A 75 -6.49 22.06 -9.65
CA ASN A 75 -5.53 21.12 -9.06
C ASN A 75 -5.39 21.39 -7.56
N VAL A 76 -6.51 21.26 -6.85
CA VAL A 76 -6.54 21.46 -5.40
C VAL A 76 -6.05 20.20 -4.71
N ASN A 77 -4.96 20.32 -3.95
CA ASN A 77 -4.52 19.26 -3.06
C ASN A 77 -5.35 19.29 -1.76
N TYR A 78 -6.42 18.50 -1.72
CA TYR A 78 -7.33 18.44 -0.57
C TYR A 78 -6.66 17.99 0.73
N THR A 79 -5.64 17.14 0.66
CA THR A 79 -4.88 16.72 1.85
C THR A 79 -4.15 17.89 2.47
N LYS A 80 -3.52 18.73 1.63
CA LYS A 80 -2.85 19.94 2.13
C LYS A 80 -3.85 20.88 2.78
N VAL A 81 -4.99 21.13 2.15
CA VAL A 81 -6.05 22.00 2.68
C VAL A 81 -6.56 21.48 4.03
N ALA A 82 -6.78 20.17 4.15
CA ALA A 82 -7.26 19.55 5.39
C ALA A 82 -6.26 19.70 6.54
N LEU A 83 -4.97 19.40 6.30
CA LEU A 83 -3.92 19.53 7.31
C LEU A 83 -3.73 20.98 7.76
N GLU A 84 -3.75 21.89 6.80
CA GLU A 84 -3.61 23.32 7.02
C GLU A 84 -4.81 23.89 7.82
N ALA A 85 -6.03 23.51 7.47
CA ALA A 85 -7.23 23.92 8.20
C ALA A 85 -7.27 23.32 9.61
N ALA A 86 -6.83 22.06 9.78
CA ALA A 86 -6.73 21.44 11.10
C ALA A 86 -5.69 22.15 11.99
N ALA A 87 -4.59 22.63 11.41
CA ALA A 87 -3.57 23.38 12.14
C ALA A 87 -4.06 24.76 12.65
N ASP A 88 -5.06 25.37 12.00
CA ASP A 88 -5.67 26.61 12.50
C ASP A 88 -6.60 26.38 13.70
N VAL A 89 -7.23 25.19 13.74
CA VAL A 89 -8.25 24.85 14.72
C VAL A 89 -7.63 24.23 15.97
N LEU A 90 -6.58 23.43 15.81
CA LEU A 90 -5.95 22.69 16.89
C LEU A 90 -4.73 23.43 17.46
N PRO A 91 -4.53 23.41 18.79
CA PRO A 91 -3.25 23.78 19.38
C PRO A 91 -2.12 22.88 18.87
N ALA A 92 -0.96 23.46 18.55
CA ALA A 92 0.19 22.76 17.98
C ALA A 92 0.73 21.61 18.87
N ASP A 93 0.52 21.69 20.18
CA ASP A 93 0.98 20.69 21.15
C ASP A 93 0.00 19.53 21.38
N SER A 94 -1.18 19.55 20.76
CA SER A 94 -2.16 18.48 20.92
C SER A 94 -1.67 17.17 20.29
N SER A 95 -1.93 16.04 20.95
CA SER A 95 -1.70 14.70 20.38
C SER A 95 -2.54 14.49 19.11
N VAL A 96 -3.71 15.12 19.05
CA VAL A 96 -4.67 14.99 17.96
C VAL A 96 -4.07 15.47 16.63
N SER A 97 -3.36 16.60 16.62
CA SER A 97 -2.74 17.15 15.41
C SER A 97 -1.57 16.30 14.91
N ARG A 98 -0.81 15.68 15.83
CA ARG A 98 0.32 14.80 15.50
C ARG A 98 -0.14 13.47 14.88
N LEU A 99 -1.29 12.97 15.32
CA LEU A 99 -1.87 11.72 14.82
C LEU A 99 -2.66 11.90 13.52
N LEU A 100 -3.11 13.12 13.20
CA LEU A 100 -3.93 13.38 12.01
C LEU A 100 -3.32 12.85 10.70
N PRO A 101 -2.03 13.08 10.38
CA PRO A 101 -1.44 12.52 9.16
C PRO A 101 -1.49 10.99 9.10
N PHE A 102 -1.29 10.33 10.25
CA PHE A 102 -1.36 8.88 10.37
C PHE A 102 -2.80 8.37 10.17
N VAL A 103 -3.79 9.07 10.74
CA VAL A 103 -5.22 8.75 10.58
C VAL A 103 -5.66 8.88 9.12
N LEU A 104 -5.23 9.94 8.43
CA LEU A 104 -5.50 10.11 7.00
C LEU A 104 -4.81 9.05 6.13
N GLN A 105 -3.61 8.59 6.48
CA GLN A 105 -2.93 7.51 5.77
C GLN A 105 -3.64 6.16 5.96
N THR A 106 -4.07 5.87 7.19
CA THR A 106 -4.77 4.62 7.53
C THR A 106 -6.22 4.59 7.07
N ARG A 107 -6.80 5.73 6.67
CA ARG A 107 -8.20 5.88 6.20
C ARG A 107 -9.21 5.42 7.25
N ALA A 108 -8.90 5.58 8.54
CA ALA A 108 -9.69 5.04 9.65
C ALA A 108 -11.14 5.57 9.71
N HIS A 109 -11.38 6.81 9.28
CA HIS A 109 -12.72 7.41 9.26
C HIS A 109 -13.47 7.26 7.95
N SER A 110 -12.89 6.59 6.95
CA SER A 110 -13.57 6.36 5.67
C SER A 110 -14.91 5.62 5.81
N PRO A 111 -15.08 4.64 6.72
CA PRO A 111 -16.38 4.02 6.97
C PRO A 111 -17.44 4.97 7.58
N SER A 112 -17.03 5.96 8.38
CA SER A 112 -17.96 6.97 8.93
C SER A 112 -18.55 7.83 7.81
N ILE A 113 -17.71 8.22 6.85
CA ILE A 113 -18.15 8.96 5.66
C ILE A 113 -19.11 8.14 4.80
N GLU A 114 -18.82 6.85 4.63
CA GLU A 114 -19.71 5.95 3.89
C GLU A 114 -21.06 5.74 4.61
N LEU A 115 -21.07 5.69 5.95
CA LEU A 115 -22.32 5.67 6.72
C LEU A 115 -23.20 6.88 6.41
N PHE A 116 -22.63 8.09 6.36
CA PHE A 116 -23.37 9.29 5.98
C PHE A 116 -23.81 9.28 4.52
N ASN A 117 -22.99 8.75 3.61
CA ASN A 117 -23.36 8.58 2.21
C ASN A 117 -24.60 7.68 2.07
N GLN A 118 -24.63 6.54 2.76
CA GLN A 118 -25.79 5.64 2.77
C GLN A 118 -27.01 6.29 3.42
N THR A 119 -26.82 7.05 4.49
CA THR A 119 -27.89 7.80 5.16
C THR A 119 -28.48 8.86 4.23
N CYS A 120 -27.64 9.56 3.47
CA CYS A 120 -28.07 10.53 2.46
C CYS A 120 -28.90 9.86 1.35
N ALA A 121 -28.49 8.67 0.90
CA ALA A 121 -29.25 7.90 -0.09
C ALA A 121 -30.62 7.45 0.43
N ALA A 122 -30.76 7.23 1.74
CA ALA A 122 -32.01 6.88 2.42
C ALA A 122 -32.82 8.09 2.94
N SER A 123 -32.41 9.32 2.58
CA SER A 123 -33.07 10.55 3.05
C SER A 123 -34.56 10.58 2.70
N GLY A 124 -35.39 11.15 3.58
CA GLY A 124 -36.83 11.28 3.40
C GLY A 124 -37.70 10.13 3.91
N GLN A 125 -37.15 8.94 4.18
CA GLN A 125 -37.92 7.83 4.78
C GLN A 125 -37.70 7.70 6.30
N HIS A 126 -36.55 8.15 6.81
CA HIS A 126 -36.18 7.99 8.22
C HIS A 126 -35.19 9.09 8.66
N ASP A 127 -35.64 10.35 8.62
CA ASP A 127 -34.83 11.51 9.08
C ASP A 127 -35.06 11.74 10.59
N PHE A 128 -34.36 10.95 11.41
CA PHE A 128 -34.25 11.09 12.85
C PHE A 128 -32.79 11.42 13.20
N GLN A 129 -32.58 12.00 14.38
CA GLN A 129 -31.24 12.29 14.88
C GLN A 129 -30.50 10.98 15.19
N LEU A 130 -29.30 10.84 14.63
CA LEU A 130 -28.38 9.73 14.88
C LEU A 130 -27.36 10.13 15.95
N PRO A 131 -26.85 9.18 16.75
CA PRO A 131 -25.80 9.46 17.73
C PRO A 131 -24.49 9.96 17.11
N VAL A 132 -24.24 9.65 15.83
CA VAL A 132 -23.05 10.08 15.08
C VAL A 132 -23.22 11.46 14.44
N ASP A 133 -24.41 12.05 14.51
CA ASP A 133 -24.69 13.32 13.84
C ASP A 133 -23.95 14.50 14.46
N HIS A 134 -23.54 15.43 13.59
CA HIS A 134 -22.93 16.69 14.00
C HIS A 134 -24.01 17.73 14.28
N GLU A 135 -24.42 17.82 15.55
CA GLU A 135 -25.34 18.86 16.04
C GLU A 135 -24.59 20.13 16.42
N TYR A 136 -25.08 21.28 15.96
CA TYR A 136 -24.51 22.57 16.31
C TYR A 136 -24.72 22.87 17.80
N PRO A 137 -23.67 23.23 18.55
CA PRO A 137 -23.79 23.47 19.98
C PRO A 137 -24.70 24.69 20.23
N SER A 138 -25.82 24.47 20.94
CA SER A 138 -26.70 25.54 21.39
C SER A 138 -26.79 25.53 22.92
N SER A 139 -26.64 26.69 23.55
CA SER A 139 -26.77 26.85 25.01
C SER A 139 -28.20 27.16 25.45
N ASN A 140 -29.14 27.22 24.51
CA ASN A 140 -30.51 27.65 24.75
C ASN A 140 -31.39 26.42 25.05
N THR A 141 -32.00 26.37 26.24
CA THR A 141 -32.92 25.29 26.62
C THR A 141 -34.19 25.24 25.78
N ALA A 142 -34.57 26.36 25.14
CA ALA A 142 -35.67 26.38 24.17
C ALA A 142 -35.34 25.61 22.88
N ALA A 143 -34.06 25.30 22.64
CA ALA A 143 -33.66 24.51 21.49
C ALA A 143 -34.30 23.14 21.55
N ALA A 144 -34.40 22.47 22.70
CA ALA A 144 -34.89 21.09 22.87
C ALA A 144 -36.31 20.80 22.34
N THR A 145 -37.11 21.82 22.06
CA THR A 145 -38.47 21.69 21.48
C THR A 145 -38.57 22.25 20.07
N ALA A 146 -37.47 22.76 19.52
CA ALA A 146 -37.38 23.33 18.20
C ALA A 146 -37.43 22.24 17.10
N PRO A 147 -37.85 22.57 15.88
CA PRO A 147 -37.78 21.63 14.76
C PRO A 147 -36.33 21.28 14.41
N HIS A 148 -36.11 20.03 14.00
CA HIS A 148 -34.83 19.55 13.49
C HIS A 148 -34.65 19.94 12.02
N VAL A 149 -33.46 20.45 11.70
CA VAL A 149 -33.03 20.78 10.34
C VAL A 149 -31.75 20.03 10.06
N ILE A 150 -31.84 19.01 9.20
CA ILE A 150 -30.70 18.20 8.78
C ILE A 150 -30.27 18.69 7.39
N VAL A 151 -29.02 19.15 7.27
CA VAL A 151 -28.45 19.59 6.00
C VAL A 151 -27.45 18.55 5.50
N TYR A 152 -27.78 17.95 4.36
CA TYR A 152 -26.89 17.09 3.60
C TYR A 152 -26.11 17.94 2.60
N GLY A 153 -24.78 17.87 2.63
CA GLY A 153 -23.97 18.62 1.67
C GLY A 153 -22.49 18.27 1.67
N ALA A 154 -21.84 18.64 0.57
CA ALA A 154 -20.38 18.68 0.49
C ALA A 154 -19.87 19.96 1.16
N LEU A 155 -18.96 19.84 2.13
CA LEU A 155 -18.48 20.95 2.97
C LEU A 155 -17.85 22.12 2.17
N THR A 156 -17.26 21.83 1.01
CA THR A 156 -16.60 22.82 0.16
C THR A 156 -17.53 23.51 -0.84
N SER A 157 -18.82 23.11 -0.87
CA SER A 157 -19.77 23.65 -1.84
C SER A 157 -20.25 25.05 -1.47
N PRO A 158 -20.34 26.00 -2.43
CA PRO A 158 -20.97 27.30 -2.20
C PRO A 158 -22.43 27.21 -1.74
N SER A 159 -23.17 26.19 -2.19
CA SER A 159 -24.56 25.97 -1.77
C SER A 159 -24.66 25.63 -0.29
N PHE A 160 -23.77 24.76 0.20
CA PHE A 160 -23.69 24.40 1.61
C PHE A 160 -23.39 25.62 2.48
N ARG A 161 -22.44 26.47 2.06
CA ARG A 161 -22.11 27.70 2.79
C ARG A 161 -23.31 28.65 2.94
N ALA A 162 -24.12 28.80 1.90
CA ALA A 162 -25.32 29.65 1.96
C ALA A 162 -26.34 29.13 2.98
N PHE A 163 -26.55 27.81 3.03
CA PHE A 163 -27.40 27.18 4.06
C PHE A 163 -26.79 27.35 5.46
N HIS A 164 -25.49 27.09 5.59
CA HIS A 164 -24.77 27.19 6.86
C HIS A 164 -24.87 28.59 7.47
N SER A 165 -24.64 29.65 6.68
CA SER A 165 -24.75 31.04 7.17
C SER A 165 -26.17 31.42 7.60
N THR A 166 -27.19 30.77 7.05
CA THR A 166 -28.59 31.02 7.37
C THR A 166 -29.04 30.28 8.63
N PHE A 167 -28.61 29.02 8.81
CA PHE A 167 -29.07 28.17 9.92
C PHE A 167 -28.28 28.35 11.21
N VAL A 168 -26.99 28.68 11.15
CA VAL A 168 -26.18 28.96 12.35
C VAL A 168 -26.82 30.04 13.27
N PRO A 169 -27.21 31.23 12.78
CA PRO A 169 -27.83 32.24 13.66
C PRO A 169 -29.19 31.78 14.22
N LEU A 170 -29.94 30.97 13.46
CA LEU A 170 -31.21 30.38 13.93
C LEU A 170 -30.97 29.35 15.04
N ALA A 171 -29.93 28.54 14.91
CA ALA A 171 -29.52 27.55 15.92
C ALA A 171 -29.03 28.23 17.20
N VAL A 172 -28.23 29.31 17.08
CA VAL A 172 -27.79 30.12 18.22
C VAL A 172 -28.99 30.76 18.95
N THR A 173 -30.00 31.21 18.20
CA THR A 173 -31.24 31.75 18.79
C THR A 173 -32.11 30.65 19.43
N GLY A 174 -31.80 29.36 19.21
CA GLY A 174 -32.58 28.22 19.69
C GLY A 174 -33.89 28.01 18.91
N LYS A 175 -33.97 28.49 17.67
CA LYS A 175 -35.17 28.33 16.81
C LYS A 175 -35.18 27.02 16.04
N VAL A 176 -34.02 26.38 15.85
CA VAL A 176 -33.85 25.12 15.12
C VAL A 176 -32.75 24.28 15.77
N HIS A 177 -32.90 22.96 15.73
CA HIS A 177 -31.78 22.04 15.93
C HIS A 177 -31.08 21.84 14.60
N TYR A 178 -29.88 22.40 14.47
CA TYR A 178 -29.12 22.35 13.22
C TYR A 178 -28.15 21.18 13.23
N ILE A 179 -28.35 20.24 12.31
CA ILE A 179 -27.53 19.04 12.13
C ILE A 179 -26.91 19.06 10.74
N VAL A 180 -25.63 18.72 10.65
CA VAL A 180 -24.91 18.58 9.37
C VAL A 180 -24.51 17.14 9.14
N ARG A 181 -24.85 16.61 7.96
CA ARG A 181 -24.43 15.30 7.49
C ARG A 181 -23.61 15.43 6.20
N HIS A 182 -22.60 14.58 6.06
CA HIS A 182 -21.80 14.53 4.85
C HIS A 182 -22.61 13.96 3.68
N ALA A 183 -22.56 14.65 2.54
CA ALA A 183 -23.05 14.13 1.27
C ALA A 183 -21.92 14.20 0.24
N PRO A 184 -20.98 13.24 0.26
CA PRO A 184 -19.88 13.20 -0.69
C PRO A 184 -20.41 12.97 -2.12
N THR A 185 -19.87 13.72 -3.07
CA THR A 185 -20.18 13.58 -4.51
C THR A 185 -18.98 12.99 -5.25
N ASP A 186 -19.22 12.43 -6.44
CA ASP A 186 -18.19 11.89 -7.33
C ASP A 186 -17.32 10.78 -6.71
N ASN A 187 -17.98 9.86 -5.98
CA ASN A 187 -17.34 8.72 -5.34
C ASN A 187 -16.79 7.73 -6.38
N THR A 188 -15.56 7.96 -6.82
CA THR A 188 -14.91 7.23 -7.92
C THR A 188 -13.58 6.61 -7.50
N LEU A 189 -13.02 7.03 -6.37
CA LEU A 189 -11.69 6.59 -5.93
C LEU A 189 -11.80 5.30 -5.10
N PRO A 190 -11.06 4.22 -5.45
CA PRO A 190 -10.99 3.04 -4.59
C PRO A 190 -10.27 3.38 -3.28
N VAL A 191 -10.78 2.89 -2.15
CA VAL A 191 -10.14 3.09 -0.85
C VAL A 191 -9.22 1.91 -0.56
N LEU A 192 -7.93 2.20 -0.47
CA LEU A 192 -6.93 1.25 0.00
C LEU A 192 -6.98 1.21 1.53
N VAL A 193 -7.09 0.00 2.08
CA VAL A 193 -7.08 -0.21 3.54
C VAL A 193 -5.71 -0.64 4.00
N HIS A 194 -5.41 -0.35 5.25
CA HIS A 194 -4.16 -0.74 5.91
C HIS A 194 -4.47 -1.57 7.16
N GLY A 195 -3.46 -2.21 7.75
CA GLY A 195 -3.63 -3.04 8.95
C GLY A 195 -3.86 -4.53 8.68
N TYR A 196 -3.58 -5.00 7.47
CA TYR A 196 -3.53 -6.43 7.13
C TYR A 196 -2.07 -6.88 6.90
N GLY A 197 -1.80 -8.15 7.18
CA GLY A 197 -0.53 -8.81 6.84
C GLY A 197 -0.70 -9.71 5.62
N VAL A 198 0.33 -9.79 4.77
CA VAL A 198 0.38 -10.71 3.63
C VAL A 198 1.48 -11.72 3.87
N THR A 199 1.15 -13.00 3.76
CA THR A 199 2.09 -14.11 3.93
C THR A 199 2.20 -14.92 2.65
N LEU A 200 3.42 -15.11 2.15
CA LEU A 200 3.70 -16.02 1.05
C LEU A 200 4.16 -17.36 1.63
N HIS A 201 3.29 -18.36 1.57
CA HIS A 201 3.62 -19.71 2.01
C HIS A 201 4.19 -20.52 0.86
N VAL A 202 5.32 -21.19 1.12
CA VAL A 202 5.86 -22.20 0.22
C VAL A 202 5.00 -23.46 0.36
N LYS A 203 4.27 -23.82 -0.69
CA LYS A 203 3.37 -24.98 -0.67
C LYS A 203 4.10 -26.30 -0.93
N ASN A 204 5.16 -26.27 -1.75
CA ASN A 204 5.99 -27.45 -2.01
C ASN A 204 7.27 -27.36 -1.18
N MET A 205 7.32 -28.17 -0.10
CA MET A 205 8.46 -28.21 0.83
C MET A 205 9.38 -29.40 0.58
N GLU A 206 9.10 -30.23 -0.43
CA GLU A 206 9.97 -31.34 -0.80
C GLU A 206 11.25 -30.80 -1.42
N TYR A 207 12.34 -30.90 -0.66
CA TYR A 207 13.68 -30.69 -1.18
C TYR A 207 14.14 -32.00 -1.81
N LYS A 208 14.33 -32.00 -3.13
CA LYS A 208 15.14 -33.04 -3.77
C LYS A 208 16.58 -32.79 -3.36
N SER A 209 17.07 -33.54 -2.37
CA SER A 209 18.50 -33.61 -2.07
C SER A 209 19.14 -34.54 -3.08
N PHE A 210 19.94 -33.99 -3.98
CA PHE A 210 20.89 -34.78 -4.76
C PHE A 210 21.99 -35.21 -3.80
N ASP A 211 22.11 -36.51 -3.53
CA ASP A 211 23.24 -37.07 -2.81
C ASP A 211 24.37 -37.28 -3.82
N ASP A 212 25.42 -36.44 -3.73
CA ASP A 212 26.64 -36.53 -4.55
C ASP A 212 27.53 -37.73 -4.16
N SER A 213 27.04 -38.65 -3.31
CA SER A 213 27.72 -39.91 -3.09
C SER A 213 27.68 -40.74 -4.38
N LYS A 214 28.82 -40.77 -5.08
CA LYS A 214 29.05 -41.65 -6.22
C LYS A 214 28.66 -43.07 -5.83
N ALA A 215 27.49 -43.53 -6.26
CA ALA A 215 27.25 -44.96 -6.37
C ALA A 215 28.29 -45.47 -7.37
N THR A 216 29.32 -46.14 -6.87
CA THR A 216 30.14 -47.01 -7.71
C THR A 216 29.21 -48.10 -8.23
N SER A 217 28.61 -47.87 -9.39
CA SER A 217 27.82 -48.86 -10.11
C SER A 217 28.75 -49.99 -10.55
N SER A 218 28.98 -50.95 -9.65
CA SER A 218 29.47 -52.26 -10.04
C SER A 218 28.36 -52.90 -10.89
N HIS A 219 28.61 -52.90 -12.19
CA HIS A 219 27.77 -53.50 -13.20
C HIS A 219 27.65 -54.99 -12.90
N ASN A 220 26.51 -55.44 -12.37
CA ASN A 220 26.13 -56.84 -12.46
C ASN A 220 24.66 -56.92 -12.86
N SER A 221 24.47 -57.35 -14.10
CA SER A 221 23.24 -57.34 -14.85
C SER A 221 22.23 -58.33 -14.26
N THR A 222 21.14 -57.82 -13.70
CA THR A 222 19.84 -58.48 -13.76
C THR A 222 18.77 -57.42 -13.92
N ALA A 223 18.20 -57.36 -15.12
CA ALA A 223 17.11 -56.49 -15.49
C ALA A 223 15.87 -56.75 -14.61
N THR A 224 15.36 -55.68 -14.03
CA THR A 224 13.93 -55.52 -13.75
C THR A 224 13.52 -54.18 -14.34
N GLU A 225 12.62 -54.24 -15.31
CA GLU A 225 12.04 -53.12 -16.04
C GLU A 225 11.21 -52.28 -15.05
N ASP A 226 11.74 -51.15 -14.55
CA ASP A 226 10.93 -50.07 -13.94
C ASP A 226 11.66 -48.73 -13.72
N ASP A 227 12.87 -48.50 -14.24
CA ASP A 227 13.58 -47.21 -14.11
C ASP A 227 13.55 -46.40 -15.42
N ILE A 228 12.42 -45.72 -15.64
CA ILE A 228 12.27 -44.71 -16.70
C ILE A 228 12.45 -43.32 -16.07
N ASP A 229 13.67 -42.93 -15.69
CA ASP A 229 13.94 -41.52 -15.34
C ASP A 229 15.40 -41.05 -15.49
N ALA A 230 16.31 -41.89 -15.97
CA ALA A 230 17.70 -41.49 -16.23
C ALA A 230 17.85 -40.55 -17.46
N ASP A 231 16.84 -40.45 -18.31
CA ASP A 231 16.91 -39.71 -19.58
C ASP A 231 16.55 -38.21 -19.46
N GLN A 232 16.05 -37.75 -18.30
CA GLN A 232 15.68 -36.35 -18.11
C GLN A 232 16.91 -35.43 -17.92
N ASP A 233 18.04 -35.96 -17.46
CA ASP A 233 19.22 -35.17 -17.11
C ASP A 233 20.11 -34.83 -18.33
N GLU A 234 20.16 -35.70 -19.34
CA GLU A 234 20.79 -35.38 -20.63
C GLU A 234 20.02 -34.27 -21.36
N PHE A 235 18.70 -34.21 -21.17
CA PHE A 235 17.83 -33.19 -21.78
C PHE A 235 18.10 -31.78 -21.22
N VAL A 236 18.41 -31.62 -19.93
CA VAL A 236 18.62 -30.29 -19.33
C VAL A 236 19.99 -29.71 -19.70
N VAL A 237 21.04 -30.53 -19.67
CA VAL A 237 22.40 -30.10 -20.06
C VAL A 237 22.45 -29.76 -21.55
N SER A 238 21.83 -30.57 -22.40
CA SER A 238 21.74 -30.30 -23.85
C SER A 238 20.94 -29.02 -24.16
N VAL A 239 19.87 -28.72 -23.40
CA VAL A 239 19.09 -27.48 -23.55
C VAL A 239 19.88 -26.24 -23.08
N LEU A 240 20.71 -26.36 -22.04
CA LEU A 240 21.55 -25.27 -21.54
C LEU A 240 22.75 -24.98 -22.44
N MET A 241 23.41 -26.03 -22.98
CA MET A 241 24.47 -25.88 -23.97
C MET A 241 23.98 -25.18 -25.26
N LYS A 242 22.70 -25.37 -25.61
CA LYS A 242 22.10 -24.75 -26.80
C LYS A 242 21.70 -23.28 -26.60
N LYS A 243 21.60 -22.82 -25.35
CA LYS A 243 21.10 -21.48 -25.01
C LYS A 243 22.19 -20.44 -24.77
N ASN A 244 23.39 -20.85 -24.35
CA ASN A 244 24.50 -19.95 -24.05
C ASN A 244 25.83 -20.59 -24.44
N ASP A 245 26.50 -20.05 -25.47
CA ASP A 245 27.77 -20.58 -25.99
C ASP A 245 28.93 -20.48 -24.98
N GLU A 246 28.99 -19.42 -24.16
CA GLU A 246 30.01 -19.27 -23.11
C GLU A 246 29.83 -20.30 -21.98
N VAL A 247 28.58 -20.58 -21.60
CA VAL A 247 28.24 -21.58 -20.58
C VAL A 247 28.48 -23.00 -21.12
N ALA A 248 28.29 -23.21 -22.42
CA ALA A 248 28.58 -24.48 -23.08
C ALA A 248 30.07 -24.83 -23.05
N GLN A 249 30.96 -23.84 -23.16
CA GLN A 249 32.41 -24.08 -23.12
C GLN A 249 32.88 -24.44 -21.70
N ALA A 250 32.39 -23.74 -20.68
CA ALA A 250 32.67 -24.07 -19.28
C ALA A 250 32.11 -25.46 -18.88
N LEU A 251 30.92 -25.82 -19.38
CA LEU A 251 30.35 -27.15 -19.17
C LEU A 251 31.14 -28.25 -19.88
N ARG A 252 31.70 -27.97 -21.07
CA ARG A 252 32.57 -28.92 -21.79
C ARG A 252 33.91 -29.13 -21.09
N GLU A 253 34.52 -28.06 -20.59
CA GLU A 253 35.76 -28.13 -19.79
C GLU A 253 35.52 -28.87 -18.46
N TYR A 254 34.36 -28.68 -17.85
CA TYR A 254 33.93 -29.43 -16.67
C TYR A 254 33.72 -30.93 -16.95
N LEU A 255 33.18 -31.28 -18.13
CA LEU A 255 33.04 -32.67 -18.57
C LEU A 255 34.41 -33.34 -18.84
N ASP A 256 35.34 -32.63 -19.49
CA ASP A 256 36.68 -33.13 -19.81
C ASP A 256 37.53 -33.37 -18.55
N GLY A 257 37.37 -32.50 -17.53
CA GLY A 257 38.01 -32.67 -16.22
C GLY A 257 37.59 -33.92 -15.45
N PHE A 258 36.45 -34.53 -15.78
CA PHE A 258 36.00 -35.80 -15.20
C PHE A 258 36.60 -37.03 -15.91
N GLU A 259 36.96 -36.92 -17.18
CA GLU A 259 37.48 -38.02 -18.00
C GLU A 259 39.00 -38.19 -17.82
N GLY A 260 39.72 -37.11 -17.48
CA GLY A 260 41.17 -37.10 -17.29
C GLY A 260 41.71 -37.64 -15.95
N ALA A 261 40.87 -37.94 -14.96
CA ALA A 261 41.31 -38.38 -13.62
C ALA A 261 41.40 -39.92 -13.45
N HIS A 262 41.36 -40.70 -14.54
CA HIS A 262 41.40 -42.17 -14.52
C HIS A 262 42.69 -42.78 -15.12
N GLY A 263 43.83 -42.10 -15.02
CA GLY A 263 45.11 -42.65 -15.47
C GLY A 263 46.23 -42.34 -14.48
N THR A 264 46.86 -43.41 -13.98
CA THR A 264 47.99 -43.49 -13.03
C THR A 264 47.56 -43.29 -11.57
N ASP A 265 47.69 -44.27 -10.68
CA ASP A 265 48.97 -44.86 -10.26
C ASP A 265 48.87 -46.35 -9.89
N ASP A 266 49.81 -47.13 -10.44
CA ASP A 266 50.12 -48.51 -10.06
C ASP A 266 50.99 -48.57 -8.79
N ASP A 267 50.70 -49.56 -7.94
CA ASP A 267 51.60 -50.33 -7.04
C ASP A 267 52.68 -49.61 -6.18
N GLU A 268 52.48 -49.55 -4.86
CA GLU A 268 53.52 -49.93 -3.85
C GLU A 268 52.90 -50.32 -2.48
N ASP A 269 53.04 -51.61 -2.15
CA ASP A 269 53.17 -52.27 -0.84
C ASP A 269 52.49 -51.70 0.43
N ALA A 270 51.40 -52.36 0.85
CA ALA A 270 50.93 -52.37 2.25
C ALA A 270 51.19 -53.75 2.89
N LYS A 271 52.18 -53.84 3.76
CA LYS A 271 52.35 -54.99 4.68
C LYS A 271 51.38 -54.88 5.86
N ASP A 272 50.56 -55.92 5.96
CA ASP A 272 49.81 -56.45 7.10
C ASP A 272 50.45 -56.19 8.48
N VAL A 273 49.69 -55.57 9.40
CA VAL A 273 49.68 -55.94 10.83
C VAL A 273 48.27 -55.73 11.40
N THR A 274 47.65 -56.88 11.64
CA THR A 274 46.43 -57.15 12.39
C THR A 274 46.43 -56.61 13.84
N THR A 275 45.32 -55.98 14.23
CA THR A 275 44.86 -55.68 15.60
C THR A 275 44.79 -56.94 16.50
N PRO A 276 44.79 -56.84 17.85
CA PRO A 276 43.47 -56.79 18.52
C PRO A 276 43.40 -56.05 19.87
N ALA A 277 42.16 -55.57 20.15
CA ALA A 277 41.40 -55.50 21.41
C ALA A 277 42.16 -55.15 22.71
N VAL A 278 41.78 -54.09 23.44
CA VAL A 278 40.53 -53.85 24.19
C VAL A 278 40.27 -52.35 24.30
#